data_AF-X1DJR3-F1
#
_entry.id   AF-X1DJR3-F1
#
_cell.length_a   1.000
_cell.length_b   1.000
_cell.length_c   1.000
_cell.angle_alpha   90.00
_cell.angle_beta   90.00
_cell.angle_gamma   90.00
#
_symmetry.space_group_name_H-M   'P 1'
#
loop_
_entity.id
_entity.type
_entity.pdbx_description
1 polymer ?
#
loop_
_entity_poly.entity_id
_entity_poly.type
_entity_poly.pdbx_seq_one_letter_code
_entity_poly.pdbx_strand_id
1 'polypeptide(L)'
;ANKMPSEYFPEHVWDKLTDIEKSDYSDSAKCFMLDSGTPSVMVSLRGAEASLRNYFETISGEPAEKKTWGQMTNALKTKAEELGIDDSFISFLDYIGKAKRNIAQHPNKIYSIREAVIIFMQTVAMVEDIYAKI
;
A
#
# COMPACT_ATOMS: atom_id res chain seq x y z
N ALA A 1 3.16 7.92 -24.12
CA ALA A 1 3.55 9.04 -23.24
C ALA A 1 3.97 8.43 -21.90
N ASN A 2 5.16 8.78 -21.40
CA ASN A 2 5.61 8.34 -20.08
C ASN A 2 4.65 8.90 -19.05
N LYS A 3 3.84 8.04 -18.43
CA LYS A 3 3.04 8.48 -17.30
C LYS A 3 3.96 8.71 -16.11
N MET A 4 3.94 9.91 -15.55
CA MET A 4 4.58 10.18 -14.28
C MET A 4 3.88 9.35 -13.19
N PRO A 5 4.62 8.90 -12.16
CA PRO A 5 4.04 8.15 -11.04
C PRO A 5 2.84 8.83 -10.38
N SER A 6 2.83 10.17 -10.37
CA SER A 6 1.70 10.99 -9.91
C SER A 6 0.42 10.80 -10.74
N GLU A 7 0.50 10.42 -12.02
CA GLU A 7 -0.67 10.21 -12.88
C GLU A 7 -1.46 8.93 -12.56
N TYR A 8 -0.94 8.10 -11.66
CA TYR A 8 -1.67 6.94 -11.13
C TYR A 8 -2.53 7.29 -9.92
N PHE A 9 -2.35 8.48 -9.33
CA PHE A 9 -3.10 8.93 -8.17
C PHE A 9 -3.94 10.18 -8.51
N PRO A 10 -5.08 10.39 -7.84
CA PRO A 10 -5.70 11.71 -7.77
C PRO A 10 -4.71 12.73 -7.19
N GLU A 11 -4.66 13.93 -7.77
CA GLU A 11 -3.70 14.99 -7.37
C GLU A 11 -3.74 15.28 -5.87
N HIS A 12 -4.93 15.43 -5.30
CA HIS A 12 -5.12 15.69 -3.86
C HIS A 12 -4.63 14.54 -2.95
N VAL A 13 -4.64 13.28 -3.43
CA VAL A 13 -4.08 12.14 -2.69
C VAL A 13 -2.56 12.19 -2.80
N TRP A 14 -2.05 12.36 -4.02
CA TRP A 14 -0.61 12.45 -4.27
C TRP A 14 0.05 13.53 -3.41
N ASP A 15 -0.56 14.70 -3.30
CA ASP A 15 0.00 15.81 -2.53
C ASP A 15 0.13 15.49 -1.03
N LYS A 16 -0.82 14.73 -0.47
CA LYS A 16 -0.81 14.28 0.93
C LYS A 16 0.22 13.18 1.22
N LEU A 17 0.69 12.45 0.20
CA LEU A 17 1.69 11.41 0.40
C LEU A 17 3.00 12.00 0.93
N THR A 18 3.64 11.26 1.83
CA THR A 18 5.00 11.52 2.31
C THR A 18 6.01 11.35 1.17
N ASP A 19 7.20 11.94 1.34
CA ASP A 19 8.29 11.79 0.37
C ASP A 19 8.70 10.34 0.18
N ILE A 20 8.60 9.50 1.23
CA ILE A 20 8.90 8.06 1.16
C ILE A 20 7.89 7.36 0.25
N GLU A 21 6.59 7.59 0.46
CA GLU A 21 5.54 6.98 -0.38
C GLU A 21 5.65 7.44 -1.83
N LYS A 22 5.85 8.74 -2.07
CA LYS A 22 6.07 9.31 -3.41
C LYS A 22 7.27 8.65 -4.09
N SER A 23 8.37 8.47 -3.37
CA SER A 23 9.58 7.80 -3.87
C SER A 23 9.30 6.34 -4.22
N ASP A 24 8.66 5.59 -3.32
CA ASP A 24 8.39 4.16 -3.51
C ASP A 24 7.47 3.93 -4.72
N TYR A 25 6.36 4.67 -4.84
CA TYR A 25 5.50 4.57 -6.02
C TYR A 25 6.20 5.03 -7.30
N SER A 26 7.09 6.01 -7.21
CA SER A 26 7.88 6.45 -8.35
C SER A 26 8.85 5.39 -8.85
N ASP A 27 9.57 4.74 -7.95
CA ASP A 27 10.52 3.69 -8.31
C ASP A 27 9.81 2.42 -8.79
N SER A 28 8.68 2.07 -8.16
CA SER A 28 7.85 0.95 -8.62
C SER A 28 7.35 1.13 -10.06
N ALA A 29 6.91 2.35 -10.42
CA ALA A 29 6.50 2.66 -11.79
C ALA A 29 7.67 2.62 -12.79
N LYS A 30 8.87 3.07 -12.39
CA LYS A 30 10.08 2.97 -13.23
C LYS A 30 10.44 1.52 -13.54
N CYS A 31 10.21 0.59 -12.62
CA CYS A 31 10.45 -0.83 -12.86
C CYS A 31 9.62 -1.39 -14.03
N PHE A 32 8.46 -0.80 -14.36
CA PHE A 32 7.69 -1.21 -15.55
C PHE A 32 8.46 -0.96 -16.85
N MET A 33 9.24 0.12 -16.93
CA MET A 33 10.05 0.44 -18.10
C MET A 33 11.23 -0.52 -18.28
N LEU A 34 11.63 -1.19 -17.21
CA LEU A 34 12.77 -2.12 -17.17
C LEU A 34 12.33 -3.59 -17.19
N ASP A 35 11.06 -3.87 -17.49
CA ASP A 35 10.46 -5.21 -17.46
C ASP A 35 10.71 -5.97 -16.14
N SER A 36 10.82 -5.22 -15.03
CA SER A 36 11.23 -5.72 -13.73
C SER A 36 10.04 -5.87 -12.78
N GLY A 37 9.26 -6.93 -12.97
CA GLY A 37 8.01 -7.15 -12.25
C GLY A 37 8.16 -7.37 -10.73
N THR A 38 9.07 -8.25 -10.31
CA THR A 38 9.29 -8.51 -8.87
C THR A 38 9.72 -7.26 -8.10
N PRO A 39 10.74 -6.49 -8.53
CA PRO A 39 11.10 -5.24 -7.87
C PRO A 39 9.95 -4.25 -7.81
N SER A 40 9.18 -4.09 -8.90
CA SER A 40 8.02 -3.21 -8.92
C SER A 40 7.02 -3.55 -7.82
N VAL A 41 6.66 -4.82 -7.68
CA VAL A 41 5.74 -5.33 -6.63
C VAL A 41 6.29 -5.07 -5.23
N MET A 42 7.55 -5.37 -4.99
CA MET A 42 8.15 -5.19 -3.66
C MET A 42 8.15 -3.71 -3.24
N VAL A 43 8.48 -2.80 -4.16
CA VAL A 43 8.53 -1.37 -3.86
C VAL A 43 7.13 -0.77 -3.72
N SER A 44 6.13 -1.17 -4.53
CA SER A 44 4.75 -0.66 -4.36
C SER A 44 4.14 -1.11 -3.04
N LEU A 45 4.40 -2.36 -2.63
CA LEU A 45 3.92 -2.88 -1.33
C LEU A 45 4.61 -2.22 -0.14
N ARG A 46 5.86 -1.77 -0.31
CA ARG A 46 6.55 -0.94 0.69
C ARG A 46 5.87 0.42 0.84
N GLY A 47 5.53 1.08 -0.27
CA GLY A 47 4.75 2.32 -0.26
C GLY A 47 3.38 2.15 0.40
N ALA A 48 2.67 1.06 0.09
CA ALA A 48 1.40 0.73 0.74
C ALA A 48 1.53 0.47 2.24
N GLU A 49 2.62 -0.18 2.69
CA GLU A 49 2.89 -0.38 4.12
C GLU A 49 3.15 0.96 4.82
N ALA A 50 3.85 1.89 4.18
CA ALA A 50 4.04 3.25 4.72
C ALA A 50 2.71 3.99 4.89
N SER A 51 1.81 3.91 3.92
CA SER A 51 0.46 4.50 4.03
C SER A 51 -0.37 3.85 5.13
N LEU A 52 -0.30 2.52 5.27
CA LEU A 52 -0.98 1.81 6.35
C LEU A 52 -0.46 2.23 7.73
N ARG A 53 0.85 2.45 7.87
CA ARG A 53 1.45 2.95 9.11
C ARG A 53 0.90 4.33 9.46
N ASN A 54 0.86 5.24 8.49
CA ASN A 54 0.30 6.58 8.68
C ASN A 54 -1.19 6.54 9.08
N TYR A 55 -1.98 5.72 8.38
CA TYR A 55 -3.39 5.50 8.72
C TYR A 55 -3.56 4.95 10.15
N PHE A 56 -2.79 3.93 10.49
CA PHE A 56 -2.83 3.30 11.81
C PHE A 56 -2.52 4.32 12.91
N GLU A 57 -1.44 5.08 12.77
CA GLU A 57 -1.03 6.09 13.75
C GLU A 57 -2.07 7.19 13.90
N THR A 58 -2.62 7.67 12.77
CA THR A 58 -3.63 8.74 12.76
C THR A 58 -4.92 8.32 13.44
N ILE A 59 -5.43 7.13 13.14
CA ILE A 59 -6.74 6.69 13.63
C ILE A 59 -6.66 6.11 15.04
N SER A 60 -5.62 5.32 15.34
CA SER A 60 -5.51 4.65 16.65
C SER A 60 -4.79 5.49 17.72
N GLY A 61 -3.99 6.48 17.31
CA GLY A 61 -3.07 7.20 18.19
C GLY A 61 -1.89 6.35 18.72
N GLU A 62 -1.77 5.09 18.30
CA GLU A 62 -0.68 4.20 18.68
C GLU A 62 0.47 4.25 17.66
N PRO A 63 1.73 4.15 18.09
CA PRO A 63 2.87 4.12 17.16
C PRO A 63 2.90 2.81 16.34
N ALA A 64 3.24 2.92 15.05
CA ALA A 64 3.34 1.78 14.15
C ALA A 64 4.75 1.16 14.06
N GLU A 65 5.80 1.86 14.51
CA GLU A 65 7.23 1.53 14.29
C GLU A 65 7.57 0.04 14.45
N LYS A 66 7.06 -0.61 15.51
CA LYS A 66 7.35 -2.03 15.83
C LYS A 66 6.25 -3.01 15.42
N LYS A 67 5.19 -2.53 14.78
CA LYS A 67 4.07 -3.36 14.35
C LYS A 67 4.29 -3.86 12.92
N THR A 68 4.02 -5.14 12.74
CA THR A 68 3.86 -5.77 11.42
C THR A 68 2.51 -5.37 10.82
N TRP A 69 2.36 -5.56 9.50
CA TRP A 69 1.08 -5.34 8.79
C TRP A 69 -0.10 -6.02 9.50
N GLY A 70 0.04 -7.32 9.79
CA GLY A 70 -1.02 -8.10 10.44
C GLY A 70 -1.34 -7.63 11.86
N GLN A 71 -0.35 -7.12 12.60
CA GLN A 71 -0.59 -6.53 13.92
C GLN A 71 -1.37 -5.22 13.82
N MET A 72 -1.09 -4.38 12.80
CA MET A 72 -1.84 -3.16 12.56
C MET A 72 -3.28 -3.47 12.15
N THR A 73 -3.50 -4.34 11.15
CA THR A 73 -4.85 -4.67 10.68
C THR A 73 -5.68 -5.39 11.75
N ASN A 74 -5.09 -6.28 12.55
CA ASN A 74 -5.79 -6.90 13.67
C ASN A 74 -6.17 -5.88 14.76
N ALA A 75 -5.28 -4.95 15.10
CA ALA A 75 -5.58 -3.91 16.10
C ALA A 75 -6.71 -2.98 15.61
N LEU A 76 -6.69 -2.57 14.34
CA LEU A 76 -7.78 -1.81 13.73
C LEU A 76 -9.08 -2.60 13.73
N LYS A 77 -9.03 -3.90 13.43
CA LYS A 77 -10.20 -4.79 13.45
C LYS A 77 -10.82 -4.90 14.83
N THR A 78 -10.00 -5.07 15.87
CA THR A 78 -10.49 -5.19 17.25
C THR A 78 -11.19 -3.91 17.72
N LYS A 79 -10.77 -2.75 17.21
CA LYS A 79 -11.31 -1.44 17.57
C LYS A 79 -12.20 -0.82 16.47
N ALA A 80 -12.64 -1.62 15.49
CA ALA A 80 -13.26 -1.09 14.28
C ALA A 80 -14.52 -0.26 14.58
N GLU A 81 -15.41 -0.77 15.43
CA GLU A 81 -16.63 -0.08 15.84
C GLU A 81 -16.34 1.23 16.59
N GLU A 82 -15.40 1.20 17.54
CA GLU A 82 -15.00 2.38 18.32
C GLU A 82 -14.38 3.48 17.45
N LEU A 83 -13.62 3.08 16.43
CA LEU A 83 -12.92 3.96 15.51
C LEU A 83 -13.75 4.33 14.28
N GLY A 84 -14.99 3.82 14.17
CA GLY A 84 -15.87 4.04 13.02
C GLY A 84 -15.32 3.51 11.69
N ILE A 85 -14.52 2.45 11.72
CA ILE A 85 -13.88 1.85 10.55
C ILE A 85 -14.77 0.75 9.97
N ASP A 86 -15.01 0.82 8.66
CA ASP A 86 -15.78 -0.20 7.96
C ASP A 86 -15.02 -1.54 7.84
N ASP A 87 -15.72 -2.65 8.10
CA ASP A 87 -15.17 -4.00 8.07
C ASP A 87 -14.67 -4.42 6.67
N SER A 88 -15.29 -3.92 5.60
CA SER A 88 -14.87 -4.25 4.23
C SER A 88 -13.53 -3.59 3.91
N PHE A 89 -13.30 -2.37 4.41
CA PHE A 89 -12.02 -1.69 4.29
C PHE A 89 -10.91 -2.44 5.05
N ILE A 90 -11.17 -2.88 6.29
CA ILE A 90 -10.20 -3.69 7.06
C ILE A 90 -9.90 -5.01 6.34
N SER A 91 -10.92 -5.65 5.77
CA SER A 91 -10.76 -6.88 4.99
C SER A 91 -9.92 -6.66 3.73
N PHE A 92 -10.05 -5.50 3.08
CA PHE A 92 -9.22 -5.12 1.95
C PHE A 92 -7.75 -4.92 2.35
N LEU A 93 -7.48 -4.22 3.45
CA LEU A 93 -6.11 -4.07 3.99
C LEU A 93 -5.48 -5.43 4.31
N ASP A 94 -6.25 -6.33 4.92
CA ASP A 94 -5.79 -7.69 5.26
C ASP A 94 -5.54 -8.54 4.00
N TYR A 95 -6.38 -8.40 2.96
CA TYR A 95 -6.16 -9.04 1.67
C TYR A 95 -4.84 -8.61 1.03
N ILE A 96 -4.52 -7.31 1.01
CA ILE A 96 -3.23 -6.83 0.48
C ILE A 96 -2.06 -7.43 1.28
N GLY A 97 -2.15 -7.41 2.62
CA GLY A 97 -1.12 -7.98 3.49
C GLY A 97 -0.89 -9.48 3.26
N LYS A 98 -1.95 -10.28 3.30
CA LYS A 98 -1.87 -11.75 3.24
C LYS A 98 -1.65 -12.27 1.81
N ALA A 99 -2.41 -11.78 0.84
CA ALA A 99 -2.43 -12.33 -0.50
C ALA A 99 -1.39 -11.70 -1.43
N LYS A 100 -0.85 -10.51 -1.10
CA LYS A 100 0.15 -9.81 -1.93
C LYS A 100 1.48 -9.68 -1.22
N ARG A 101 1.51 -8.98 -0.08
CA ARG A 101 2.75 -8.66 0.64
C ARG A 101 3.50 -9.89 1.12
N ASN A 102 2.83 -10.83 1.79
CA ASN A 102 3.49 -12.04 2.27
C ASN A 102 4.00 -12.91 1.12
N ILE A 103 3.23 -13.02 0.02
CA ILE A 103 3.65 -13.80 -1.14
C ILE A 103 4.88 -13.17 -1.82
N ALA A 104 4.92 -11.84 -1.91
CA ALA A 104 6.02 -11.10 -2.54
C ALA A 104 7.34 -11.23 -1.77
N GLN A 105 7.31 -11.61 -0.49
CA GLN A 105 8.49 -11.86 0.32
C GLN A 105 9.07 -13.26 0.15
N HIS A 106 8.35 -14.18 -0.52
CA HIS A 106 8.88 -15.52 -0.77
C HIS A 106 9.92 -15.50 -1.91
N PRO A 107 11.13 -16.07 -1.71
CA PRO A 107 12.23 -15.95 -2.66
C PRO A 107 11.97 -16.62 -4.02
N ASN A 108 11.03 -17.57 -4.06
CA ASN A 108 10.71 -18.31 -5.27
C ASN A 108 9.60 -17.65 -6.09
N LYS A 109 8.98 -16.56 -5.61
CA LYS A 109 7.94 -15.87 -6.35
C LYS A 109 8.56 -14.86 -7.32
N ILE A 110 8.37 -15.12 -8.60
CA ILE A 110 8.67 -14.18 -9.68
C ILE A 110 7.36 -13.60 -10.20
N TYR A 111 7.34 -12.30 -10.46
CA TYR A 111 6.18 -11.59 -11.00
C TYR A 111 6.45 -11.14 -12.42
N SER A 112 5.50 -11.42 -13.31
CA SER A 112 5.42 -10.77 -14.62
C SER A 112 5.06 -9.29 -14.49
N ILE A 113 5.36 -8.48 -15.51
CA ILE A 113 4.91 -7.08 -15.54
C ILE A 113 3.40 -6.95 -15.44
N ARG A 114 2.63 -7.87 -16.05
CA ARG A 114 1.18 -7.87 -15.93
C ARG A 114 0.73 -8.02 -14.49
N GLU A 115 1.29 -8.97 -13.75
CA GLU A 115 1.00 -9.13 -12.31
C GLU A 115 1.44 -7.90 -11.52
N ALA A 116 2.60 -7.33 -11.84
CA ALA A 116 3.13 -6.15 -11.17
C ALA A 116 2.21 -4.94 -11.33
N VAL A 117 1.74 -4.63 -12.54
CA VAL A 117 0.79 -3.54 -12.79
C VAL A 117 -0.52 -3.77 -12.03
N ILE A 118 -1.04 -5.00 -12.00
CA ILE A 118 -2.25 -5.31 -11.23
C ILE A 118 -2.05 -5.00 -9.74
N ILE A 119 -0.95 -5.48 -9.15
CA ILE A 119 -0.66 -5.28 -7.73
C ILE A 119 -0.42 -3.80 -7.44
N PHE A 120 0.31 -3.10 -8.30
CA PHE A 120 0.52 -1.66 -8.19
C PHE A 120 -0.81 -0.89 -8.15
N MET A 121 -1.74 -1.18 -9.07
CA MET A 121 -3.05 -0.53 -9.06
C MET A 121 -3.89 -0.90 -7.82
N GLN A 122 -3.74 -2.11 -7.29
CA GLN A 122 -4.38 -2.49 -6.01
C GLN A 122 -3.81 -1.69 -4.83
N THR A 123 -2.49 -1.44 -4.82
CA THR A 123 -1.86 -0.60 -3.79
C THR A 123 -2.25 0.88 -3.93
N VAL A 124 -2.35 1.40 -5.15
CA VAL A 124 -2.87 2.75 -5.42
C VAL A 124 -4.29 2.90 -4.85
N ALA A 125 -5.21 1.98 -5.16
CA ALA A 125 -6.57 2.02 -4.64
C ALA A 125 -6.63 1.96 -3.11
N MET A 126 -5.78 1.14 -2.48
CA MET A 126 -5.65 1.10 -1.02
C MET A 126 -5.21 2.45 -0.44
N VAL A 127 -4.25 3.12 -1.08
CA VAL A 127 -3.76 4.42 -0.64
C VAL A 127 -4.83 5.50 -0.82
N GLU A 128 -5.53 5.52 -1.94
CA GLU A 128 -6.68 6.43 -2.13
C GLU A 128 -7.73 6.24 -1.01
N ASP A 129 -8.09 4.99 -0.71
CA ASP A 129 -9.05 4.70 0.35
C ASP A 129 -8.55 5.11 1.74
N ILE A 130 -7.24 5.02 2.00
CA ILE A 130 -6.61 5.50 3.24
C ILE A 130 -6.73 7.02 3.33
N TYR A 131 -6.26 7.75 2.32
CA TYR A 131 -6.16 9.21 2.35
C TYR A 131 -7.50 9.93 2.15
N ALA A 132 -8.55 9.19 1.77
CA ALA A 132 -9.94 9.64 1.87
C ALA A 132 -10.48 9.62 3.31
N LYS A 133 -9.83 8.88 4.22
CA LYS A 133 -10.24 8.71 5.63
C LYS A 133 -9.38 9.51 6.61
N ILE A 134 -8.31 10.17 6.16
CA ILE A 134 -7.39 11.00 6.96
C ILE A 134 -7.10 12.37 6.34
#